data_AF-A0AAV9CVY5-F1
#
_entry.id   AF-A0AAV9CVY5-F1
#
_cell.length_a   1.000
_cell.length_b   1.000
_cell.length_c   1.000
_cell.angle_alpha   90.00
_cell.angle_beta   90.00
_cell.angle_gamma   90.00
#
_symmetry.space_group_name_H-M   'P 1'
#
loop_
_entity.id
_entity.type
_entity.pdbx_description
1 polymer ?
#
loop_
_entity_poly.entity_id
_entity_poly.type
_entity_poly.pdbx_seq_one_letter_code
_entity_poly.pdbx_strand_id
1 'polypeptide(L)'
;MGGHFVQGHVDSTGEIVSMVPEGDSLWVKVRAPKELMRFVVPKGFIAVDGTSLTVVSVDDEDSCFDFMMVEYTQRKVVIAMKKVGEKVNLEVDILGKYVERLIKGG
;
A
#
# COMPACT_ATOMS: atom_id res chain seq x y z
N MET A 1 5.32 17.23 -9.10
CA MET A 1 4.17 16.43 -8.66
C MET A 1 4.42 15.01 -9.14
N GLY A 2 4.85 14.12 -8.24
CA GLY A 2 5.04 12.70 -8.53
C GLY A 2 4.33 11.89 -7.45
N GLY A 3 3.56 10.88 -7.84
CA GLY A 3 2.68 10.08 -6.97
C GLY A 3 1.24 10.02 -7.52
N HIS A 4 0.30 9.62 -6.67
CA HIS A 4 -1.14 9.61 -6.95
C HIS A 4 -1.89 10.61 -6.06
N PHE A 5 -3.21 10.72 -6.25
CA PHE A 5 -4.06 11.58 -5.43
C PHE A 5 -4.27 10.95 -4.05
N VAL A 6 -3.62 11.52 -3.03
CA VAL A 6 -3.80 11.17 -1.63
C VAL A 6 -4.66 12.26 -0.96
N GLN A 7 -5.79 11.86 -0.39
CA GLN A 7 -6.78 12.71 0.28
C GLN A 7 -6.48 12.87 1.77
N GLY A 8 -5.75 11.94 2.38
CA GLY A 8 -5.57 11.86 3.83
C GLY A 8 -6.76 11.19 4.53
N HIS A 9 -7.57 10.44 3.79
CA HIS A 9 -8.71 9.69 4.30
C HIS A 9 -8.30 8.21 4.45
N VAL A 10 -7.82 7.86 5.64
CA VAL A 10 -7.45 6.48 5.95
C VAL A 10 -8.69 5.58 5.86
N ASP A 11 -8.61 4.57 4.99
CA ASP A 11 -9.68 3.61 4.76
C ASP A 11 -9.65 2.48 5.79
N SER A 12 -8.45 2.03 6.16
CA SER A 12 -8.24 1.00 7.17
C SER A 12 -6.79 1.03 7.67
N THR A 13 -6.50 0.20 8.67
CA THR A 13 -5.13 -0.18 9.02
C THR A 13 -4.76 -1.53 8.42
N GLY A 14 -3.48 -1.71 8.08
CA GLY A 14 -2.85 -3.00 7.77
C GLY A 14 -1.73 -3.34 8.75
N GLU A 15 -1.10 -4.49 8.58
CA GLU A 15 0.02 -4.98 9.39
C GLU A 15 1.21 -5.31 8.50
N ILE A 16 2.40 -4.85 8.86
CA ILE A 16 3.64 -5.22 8.17
C ILE A 16 3.97 -6.67 8.52
N VAL A 17 3.96 -7.58 7.53
CA VAL A 17 4.24 -9.01 7.75
C VAL A 17 5.63 -9.43 7.29
N SER A 18 6.31 -8.61 6.48
CA SER A 18 7.69 -8.85 6.07
C SER A 18 8.41 -7.56 5.70
N MET A 19 9.70 -7.46 6.02
CA MET A 19 10.61 -6.39 5.60
C MET A 19 11.95 -7.02 5.23
N VAL A 20 12.33 -6.98 3.95
CA VAL A 20 13.51 -7.66 3.42
C VAL A 20 14.37 -6.67 2.63
N PRO A 21 15.60 -6.38 3.08
CA PRO A 21 16.57 -5.61 2.29
C PRO A 21 17.01 -6.40 1.06
N GLU A 22 17.09 -5.75 -0.09
CA GLU A 22 17.63 -6.28 -1.35
C GLU A 22 18.46 -5.20 -2.05
N GLY A 23 19.78 -5.29 -1.90
CA GLY A 23 20.70 -4.22 -2.32
C GLY A 23 20.36 -2.91 -1.61
N ASP A 24 20.15 -1.84 -2.37
CA ASP A 24 19.75 -0.51 -1.87
C ASP A 24 18.22 -0.36 -1.71
N SER A 25 17.47 -1.42 -1.94
CA SER A 25 16.01 -1.43 -1.87
C SER A 25 15.51 -2.16 -0.62
N LEU A 26 14.34 -1.77 -0.14
CA LEU A 26 13.65 -2.43 0.96
C LEU A 26 12.29 -2.90 0.46
N TRP A 27 12.11 -4.23 0.45
CA TRP A 27 10.84 -4.87 0.16
C TRP A 27 10.00 -4.93 1.43
N VAL A 28 8.74 -4.53 1.33
CA VAL A 28 7.81 -4.56 2.45
C VAL A 28 6.52 -5.24 2.01
N LYS A 29 6.10 -6.24 2.77
CA LYS A 29 4.81 -6.92 2.62
C LYS A 29 3.85 -6.45 3.70
N VAL A 30 2.66 -6.05 3.30
CA VAL A 30 1.61 -5.60 4.22
C VAL A 30 0.37 -6.47 4.03
N ARG A 31 -0.15 -7.00 5.13
CA ARG A 31 -1.47 -7.62 5.18
C ARG A 31 -2.54 -6.56 5.41
N ALA A 32 -3.62 -6.63 4.67
CA ALA A 32 -4.75 -5.71 4.79
C ALA A 32 -6.08 -6.47 4.82
N PRO A 33 -7.17 -5.84 5.29
CA PRO A 33 -8.50 -6.46 5.23
C PRO A 33 -8.91 -6.77 3.78
N LYS A 34 -9.53 -7.93 3.57
CA LYS A 34 -10.04 -8.40 2.26
C LYS A 34 -10.93 -7.37 1.56
N GLU A 35 -11.70 -6.61 2.33
CA GLU A 35 -12.55 -5.55 1.81
C GLU A 35 -11.74 -4.44 1.13
N LEU A 36 -10.55 -4.14 1.63
CA LEU A 36 -9.64 -3.14 1.05
C LEU A 36 -8.88 -3.70 -0.15
N MET A 37 -8.50 -4.99 -0.10
CA MET A 37 -7.71 -5.65 -1.14
C MET A 37 -8.34 -5.58 -2.53
N ARG A 38 -9.68 -5.52 -2.64
CA ARG A 38 -10.38 -5.35 -3.93
C ARG A 38 -10.00 -4.07 -4.71
N PHE A 39 -9.44 -3.07 -4.03
CA PHE A 39 -9.00 -1.81 -4.62
C PHE A 39 -7.49 -1.77 -4.87
N VAL A 40 -6.76 -2.80 -4.46
CA VAL A 40 -5.31 -2.90 -4.58
C VAL A 40 -5.00 -3.74 -5.81
N VAL A 41 -4.29 -3.16 -6.78
CA VAL A 41 -3.94 -3.85 -8.03
C VAL A 41 -2.43 -3.78 -8.28
N PRO A 42 -1.82 -4.81 -8.89
CA PRO A 42 -0.41 -4.74 -9.29
C PRO A 42 -0.15 -3.53 -10.19
N LYS A 43 0.96 -2.83 -9.94
CA LYS A 43 1.36 -1.56 -10.58
C LYS A 43 0.41 -0.38 -10.29
N GLY A 44 -0.61 -0.58 -9.46
CA GLY A 44 -1.44 0.49 -8.93
C GLY A 44 -0.71 1.27 -7.83
N PHE A 45 -1.36 2.32 -7.34
CA PHE A 45 -0.88 3.10 -6.22
C PHE A 45 -1.66 2.81 -4.94
N ILE A 46 -0.96 2.91 -3.81
CA ILE A 46 -1.55 2.88 -2.48
C ILE A 46 -0.78 3.85 -1.59
N ALA A 47 -1.48 4.55 -0.71
CA ALA A 47 -0.85 5.35 0.33
C ALA A 47 -0.70 4.52 1.59
N VAL A 48 0.54 4.37 2.07
CA VAL A 48 0.86 3.71 3.34
C VAL A 48 1.48 4.73 4.29
N ASP A 49 0.84 4.97 5.43
CA ASP A 49 1.18 6.07 6.35
C ASP A 49 1.34 7.42 5.64
N GLY A 50 0.44 7.71 4.69
CA GLY A 50 0.46 8.95 3.89
C GLY A 50 1.54 8.99 2.79
N THR A 51 2.34 7.92 2.65
CA THR A 51 3.35 7.82 1.58
C THR A 51 2.75 7.11 0.37
N SER A 52 2.71 7.80 -0.77
CA SER A 52 2.33 7.20 -2.05
C SER A 52 3.38 6.19 -2.51
N LEU A 53 2.98 4.93 -2.65
CA LEU A 53 3.84 3.81 -3.05
C LEU A 53 3.21 3.05 -4.22
N THR A 54 4.05 2.42 -5.03
CA THR A 54 3.61 1.55 -6.13
C THR A 54 3.50 0.12 -5.62
N VAL A 55 2.34 -0.49 -5.81
CA VAL A 55 2.12 -1.90 -5.52
C VAL A 55 2.88 -2.73 -6.56
N VAL A 56 3.74 -3.64 -6.10
CA VAL A 56 4.51 -4.53 -6.97
C VAL A 56 3.74 -5.82 -7.24
N SER A 57 3.25 -6.46 -6.18
CA SER A 57 2.48 -7.71 -6.22
C SER A 57 1.32 -7.67 -5.23
N VAL A 58 0.31 -8.49 -5.52
CA VAL A 58 -0.88 -8.70 -4.70
C VAL A 58 -1.07 -10.20 -4.54
N ASP A 59 -1.34 -10.63 -3.32
CA ASP A 59 -1.68 -11.98 -2.92
C ASP A 59 -3.06 -11.96 -2.25
N ASP A 60 -4.08 -12.37 -3.00
CA ASP A 60 -5.46 -12.36 -2.53
C ASP A 60 -5.76 -13.49 -1.52
N GLU A 61 -5.00 -14.60 -1.55
CA GLU A 61 -5.19 -15.72 -0.63
C GLU A 61 -4.82 -15.30 0.79
N ASP A 62 -3.63 -14.70 0.93
CA ASP A 62 -3.10 -14.20 2.21
C ASP A 62 -3.52 -12.76 2.53
N SER A 63 -4.27 -12.12 1.62
CA SER A 63 -4.71 -10.71 1.72
C SER A 63 -3.53 -9.75 1.96
N CYS A 64 -2.47 -9.96 1.18
CA CYS A 64 -1.22 -9.22 1.28
C CYS A 64 -0.91 -8.49 -0.03
N PHE A 65 -0.16 -7.40 0.07
CA PHE A 65 0.45 -6.76 -1.08
C PHE A 65 1.88 -6.35 -0.73
N ASP A 66 2.71 -6.19 -1.76
CA ASP A 66 4.10 -5.81 -1.63
C ASP A 66 4.36 -4.47 -2.30
N PHE A 67 5.31 -3.72 -1.74
CA PHE A 67 5.92 -2.59 -2.39
C PHE A 67 7.42 -2.57 -2.09
N MET A 68 8.14 -1.81 -2.89
CA MET A 68 9.58 -1.64 -2.76
C MET A 68 9.91 -0.15 -2.61
N MET A 69 10.81 0.13 -1.67
CA MET A 69 11.32 1.48 -1.43
C MET A 69 12.80 1.54 -1.76
N VAL A 70 13.18 2.46 -2.64
CA VAL A 70 14.58 2.82 -2.86
C VAL A 70 15.14 3.59 -1.67
N GLU A 71 16.46 3.55 -1.48
CA GLU A 71 17.16 4.20 -0.36
C GLU A 71 16.71 5.65 -0.10
N TYR A 72 16.56 6.46 -1.16
CA TYR A 72 16.10 7.84 -1.03
C TYR A 72 14.72 7.94 -0.36
N THR A 73 13.78 7.07 -0.73
CA THR A 73 12.44 7.02 -0.13
C THR A 73 12.53 6.55 1.31
N GLN A 74 13.31 5.50 1.59
CA GLN A 74 13.48 4.96 2.94
C GLN A 74 13.93 6.03 3.94
N ARG A 75 14.86 6.92 3.55
CA ARG A 75 15.33 8.02 4.42
C ARG A 75 14.29 9.11 4.71
N LYS A 76 13.15 9.10 4.00
CA LYS A 76 12.14 10.17 4.05
C LYS A 76 10.79 9.74 4.61
N VAL A 77 10.57 8.45 4.84
CA VAL A 77 9.25 7.91 5.17
C VAL A 77 9.29 7.12 6.46
N VAL A 78 8.24 7.26 7.27
CA VAL A 78 8.16 6.66 8.61
C VAL A 78 8.12 5.13 8.54
N ILE A 79 7.52 4.57 7.49
CA ILE A 79 7.38 3.11 7.35
C ILE A 79 8.73 2.37 7.31
N ALA A 80 9.80 3.03 6.86
CA ALA A 80 11.14 2.43 6.86
C ALA A 80 11.72 2.25 8.29
N MET A 81 11.16 2.94 9.29
CA MET A 81 11.58 2.84 10.69
C MET A 81 10.72 1.86 11.50
N LYS A 82 9.61 1.37 10.92
CA LYS A 82 8.71 0.41 11.57
C LYS A 82 9.29 -0.99 11.54
N LYS A 83 8.69 -1.88 12.33
CA LYS A 83 9.04 -3.30 12.40
C LYS A 83 7.90 -4.19 11.92
N VAL A 84 8.25 -5.42 11.56
CA VAL A 84 7.26 -6.49 11.32
C VAL A 84 6.36 -6.65 12.56
N GLY A 85 5.06 -6.76 12.33
CA GLY A 85 4.00 -6.78 13.33
C GLY A 85 3.41 -5.40 13.66
N GLU A 86 4.03 -4.29 13.22
CA GLU A 86 3.46 -2.96 13.43
C GLU A 86 2.35 -2.63 12.43
N LYS A 87 1.40 -1.80 12.89
CA LYS A 87 0.30 -1.34 12.07
C LYS A 87 0.69 -0.15 11.19
N VAL A 88 0.08 -0.07 10.02
CA VAL A 88 0.20 1.05 9.07
C VAL A 88 -1.18 1.54 8.66
N ASN A 89 -1.30 2.84 8.42
CA ASN A 89 -2.51 3.41 7.84
C ASN A 89 -2.52 3.16 6.33
N LEU A 90 -3.66 2.72 5.80
CA LEU A 90 -3.85 2.42 4.39
C LEU A 90 -4.94 3.32 3.80
N GLU A 91 -4.62 3.95 2.68
CA GLU A 91 -5.54 4.71 1.85
C GLU A 91 -5.39 4.20 0.42
N VAL A 92 -6.48 3.69 -0.16
CA VAL A 92 -6.48 3.16 -1.53
C VAL A 92 -6.75 4.27 -2.53
N ASP A 93 -6.29 4.08 -3.76
CA ASP A 93 -6.55 5.03 -4.83
C ASP A 93 -8.06 5.23 -5.03
N ILE A 94 -8.47 6.50 -4.98
CA ILE A 94 -9.86 6.91 -5.18
C ILE A 94 -10.42 6.43 -6.52
N LEU A 95 -9.57 6.26 -7.54
CA LEU A 95 -9.96 5.70 -8.84
C LEU A 95 -10.56 4.31 -8.69
N GLY A 96 -10.02 3.46 -7.80
CA GLY A 96 -10.56 2.14 -7.52
C GLY A 96 -11.99 2.19 -6.97
N LYS A 97 -12.26 3.13 -6.05
CA LYS A 97 -13.59 3.34 -5.47
C LYS A 97 -14.61 3.82 -6.51
N TYR A 98 -14.20 4.73 -7.41
CA TYR A 98 -15.07 5.19 -8.50
C TYR A 98 -15.42 4.07 -9.47
N VAL A 99 -14.44 3.25 -9.86
CA VAL A 99 -14.68 2.09 -10.74
C VAL A 99 -15.64 1.09 -10.09
N GLU A 100 -15.46 0.78 -8.80
CA GLU A 100 -16.37 -0.14 -8.09
C GLU A 100 -17.81 0.39 -8.06
N ARG A 101 -17.99 1.70 -7.79
CA ARG A 101 -19.32 2.33 -7.77
C ARG A 101 -20.00 2.30 -9.15
N LEU A 102 -19.25 2.49 -10.22
CA LEU A 102 -19.79 2.44 -11.59
C LEU A 102 -20.26 1.03 -11.97
N ILE A 103 -19.50 -0.01 -11.59
CA ILE A 103 -19.86 -1.40 -11.88
C ILE A 103 -21.09 -1.85 -11.06
N LYS A 104 -21.20 -1.41 -9.79
CA LYS A 104 -22.35 -1.75 -8.93
C LYS A 104 -23.63 -0.95 -9.24
N GLY A 105 -23.48 0.20 -9.88
CA GLY A 105 -24.58 1.12 -10.18
C GLY A 105 -25.16 0.99 -11.60
N GLY A 106 -24.62 0.08 -12.41
CA GLY A 106 -25.16 -0.33 -13.71
C GLY A 106 -25.82 -1.70 -13.61
#